data_AF-A0A0P0CJK2-F1
#
_entry.id   AF-A0A0P0CJK2-F1
#
_cell.length_a   1.000
_cell.length_b   1.000
_cell.length_c   1.000
_cell.angle_alpha   90.00
_cell.angle_beta   90.00
_cell.angle_gamma   90.00
#
_symmetry.space_group_name_H-M   'P 1'
#
loop_
_entity.id
_entity.type
_entity.pdbx_description
1 polymer ?
#
loop_
_entity_poly.entity_id
_entity_poly.type
_entity_poly.pdbx_seq_one_letter_code
_entity_poly.pdbx_strand_id
1 'polypeptide(L)'
;MRLFITCLIFAISSSCFGQELHNGIEKVFNFYPHKLTSEEQKALYPKLDNFFDLVIKDKEKYLEPLRTELRSEGNNPYFYFDGGVLLLEISRDPKDIQLAADALVKSDLKDLPGDMYLQLLLSLSLKGADIIDPALHILDDTTFNAFIPQHVLTLKYGEGLKFLLPRYKPDLYVGKLISKYEQIRAPDKKLTCIDLFVYANSCQADEFLETQLQDSQQPRIVQEKISETIKIAKVSRSENGNKYSKLFDERKRILSRISDEAIYELNNVTLKMRKTFKCN
;
A
#
# COMPACT_ATOMS: atom_id res chain seq x y z
N MET A 1 -10.27 31.72 -37.75
CA MET A 1 -9.73 30.52 -38.43
C MET A 1 -8.20 30.36 -38.31
N ARG A 2 -7.54 30.92 -37.27
CA ARG A 2 -6.13 30.64 -36.94
C ARG A 2 -5.93 29.92 -35.60
N LEU A 3 -7.00 29.76 -34.80
CA LEU A 3 -6.99 29.03 -33.53
C LEU A 3 -7.17 27.50 -33.69
N PHE A 4 -7.71 27.03 -34.82
CA PHE A 4 -8.01 25.60 -35.03
C PHE A 4 -6.82 24.78 -35.55
N ILE A 5 -5.82 25.42 -36.16
CA ILE A 5 -4.66 24.71 -36.73
C ILE A 5 -3.61 24.41 -35.66
N THR A 6 -3.54 25.21 -34.58
CA THR A 6 -2.56 25.00 -33.50
C THR A 6 -2.93 23.84 -32.56
N CYS A 7 -4.22 23.48 -32.43
CA CYS A 7 -4.64 22.31 -31.65
C CYS A 7 -4.34 20.96 -32.35
N LEU A 8 -4.25 20.92 -33.68
CA LEU A 8 -4.06 19.66 -34.40
C LEU A 8 -2.61 19.14 -34.35
N ILE A 9 -1.63 20.04 -34.22
CA ILE A 9 -0.21 19.67 -34.23
C ILE A 9 0.24 19.09 -32.87
N PHE A 10 -0.39 19.49 -31.76
CA PHE A 10 -0.05 18.96 -30.43
C PHE A 10 -0.54 17.51 -30.20
N ALA A 11 -1.62 17.10 -30.88
CA ALA A 11 -2.19 15.76 -30.71
C ALA A 11 -1.39 14.65 -31.40
N ILE A 12 -0.68 14.96 -32.51
CA ILE A 12 0.04 13.95 -33.31
C ILE A 12 1.39 13.57 -32.67
N SER A 13 2.06 14.50 -31.98
CA SER A 13 3.31 14.22 -31.27
C SER A 13 3.10 13.28 -30.08
N SER A 14 1.99 13.42 -29.34
CA SER A 14 1.70 12.59 -28.17
C SER A 14 1.48 11.12 -28.53
N SER A 15 0.91 10.81 -29.70
CA SER A 15 0.68 9.41 -30.12
C SER A 15 1.96 8.68 -30.53
N CYS A 16 2.94 9.37 -31.09
CA CYS A 16 4.18 8.73 -31.55
C CYS A 16 5.08 8.32 -30.37
N PHE A 17 5.23 9.20 -29.38
CA PHE A 17 6.03 8.92 -28.18
C PHE A 17 5.35 7.91 -27.25
N GLY A 18 4.02 7.91 -27.20
CA GLY A 18 3.24 6.87 -26.52
C GLY A 18 3.57 5.49 -27.06
N GLN A 19 3.52 5.30 -28.38
CA GLN A 19 3.84 4.02 -29.01
C GLN A 19 5.30 3.60 -28.78
N GLU A 20 6.24 4.56 -28.83
CA GLU A 20 7.67 4.28 -28.59
C GLU A 20 7.89 3.76 -27.16
N LEU A 21 7.32 4.43 -26.15
CA LEU A 21 7.42 4.01 -24.75
C LEU A 21 6.75 2.65 -24.54
N HIS A 22 5.54 2.47 -25.05
CA HIS A 22 4.79 1.22 -24.96
C HIS A 22 5.59 0.03 -25.49
N ASN A 23 6.12 0.14 -26.71
CA ASN A 23 6.97 -0.89 -27.31
C ASN A 23 8.23 -1.14 -26.49
N GLY A 24 8.79 -0.10 -25.88
CA GLY A 24 9.91 -0.21 -24.94
C GLY A 24 9.54 -1.02 -23.71
N ILE A 25 8.39 -0.75 -23.10
CA ILE A 25 7.86 -1.48 -21.94
C ILE A 25 7.64 -2.95 -22.30
N GLU A 26 6.91 -3.24 -23.38
CA GLU A 26 6.64 -4.62 -23.81
C GLU A 26 7.93 -5.40 -24.07
N LYS A 27 8.94 -4.75 -24.66
CA LYS A 27 10.22 -5.38 -24.97
C LYS A 27 11.08 -5.63 -23.74
N VAL A 28 11.09 -4.70 -22.79
CA VAL A 28 11.96 -4.74 -21.61
C VAL A 28 11.32 -5.56 -20.49
N PHE A 29 10.03 -5.40 -20.24
CA PHE A 29 9.28 -6.05 -19.16
C PHE A 29 8.54 -7.32 -19.61
N ASN A 30 9.13 -8.12 -20.51
CA ASN A 30 8.53 -9.40 -20.95
C ASN A 30 8.90 -10.60 -20.05
N PHE A 31 9.14 -10.37 -18.77
CA PHE A 31 9.60 -11.37 -17.81
C PHE A 31 8.94 -11.19 -16.43
N TYR A 32 9.10 -12.18 -15.56
CA TYR A 32 8.64 -12.13 -14.16
C TYR A 32 9.83 -12.49 -13.27
N PRO A 33 10.41 -11.54 -12.51
CA PRO A 33 11.55 -11.78 -11.63
C PRO A 33 11.51 -13.12 -10.86
N HIS A 34 10.37 -13.47 -10.24
CA HIS A 34 10.24 -14.69 -9.43
C HIS A 34 10.34 -16.00 -10.23
N LYS A 35 10.29 -15.95 -11.56
CA LYS A 35 10.46 -17.11 -12.46
C LYS A 35 11.87 -17.25 -13.00
N LEU A 36 12.77 -16.32 -12.67
CA LEU A 36 14.14 -16.27 -13.16
C LEU A 36 15.13 -16.64 -12.07
N THR A 37 16.25 -17.21 -12.47
CA THR A 37 17.44 -17.36 -11.63
C THR A 37 18.09 -16.01 -11.34
N SER A 38 18.96 -15.96 -10.33
CA SER A 38 19.72 -14.74 -10.01
C SER A 38 20.62 -14.30 -11.16
N GLU A 39 21.17 -15.23 -11.92
CA GLU A 39 22.01 -14.96 -13.09
C GLU A 39 21.20 -14.37 -14.25
N GLU A 40 20.01 -14.90 -14.52
CA GLU A 40 19.10 -14.37 -15.55
C GLU A 40 18.60 -12.97 -15.20
N GLN A 41 18.23 -12.72 -13.93
CA GLN A 41 17.83 -11.38 -13.48
C GLN A 41 18.96 -10.37 -13.69
N LYS A 42 20.18 -10.71 -13.28
CA LYS A 42 21.37 -9.84 -13.47
C LYS A 42 21.63 -9.52 -14.94
N ALA A 43 21.36 -10.45 -15.85
CA ALA A 43 21.51 -10.23 -17.29
C ALA A 43 20.47 -9.24 -17.86
N LEU A 44 19.35 -9.02 -17.18
CA LEU A 44 18.31 -8.06 -17.57
C LEU A 44 18.55 -6.65 -17.04
N TYR A 45 19.28 -6.47 -15.94
CA TYR A 45 19.51 -5.16 -15.33
C TYR A 45 20.04 -4.10 -16.31
N PRO A 46 21.03 -4.37 -17.18
CA PRO A 46 21.46 -3.36 -18.14
C PRO A 46 20.36 -2.91 -19.11
N LYS A 47 19.37 -3.75 -19.42
CA LYS A 47 18.24 -3.37 -20.29
C LYS A 47 17.25 -2.47 -19.55
N LEU A 48 16.98 -2.77 -18.28
CA LEU A 48 16.15 -1.93 -17.41
C LEU A 48 16.81 -0.56 -17.22
N ASP A 49 18.11 -0.53 -16.88
CA ASP A 49 18.87 0.70 -16.68
C ASP A 49 18.84 1.59 -17.93
N ASN A 50 19.11 1.02 -19.11
CA ASN A 50 19.05 1.75 -20.37
C ASN A 50 17.64 2.31 -20.67
N PHE A 51 16.57 1.59 -20.30
CA PHE A 51 15.20 2.08 -20.45
C PHE A 51 14.91 3.24 -19.48
N PHE A 52 15.33 3.12 -18.23
CA PHE A 52 15.19 4.18 -17.22
C PHE A 52 15.95 5.44 -17.64
N ASP A 53 17.21 5.30 -18.03
CA ASP A 53 18.06 6.40 -18.48
C ASP A 53 17.46 7.14 -19.67
N LEU A 54 16.85 6.41 -20.62
CA LEU A 54 16.14 7.01 -21.75
C LEU A 54 14.99 7.91 -21.28
N VAL A 55 14.14 7.40 -20.38
CA VAL A 55 12.98 8.13 -19.87
C VAL A 55 13.39 9.33 -19.01
N ILE A 56 14.41 9.16 -18.16
CA ILE A 56 14.94 10.22 -17.28
C ILE A 56 15.57 11.34 -18.11
N LYS A 57 16.39 10.98 -19.10
CA LYS A 57 17.12 11.94 -19.95
C LYS A 57 16.18 12.85 -20.74
N ASP A 58 15.04 12.33 -21.19
CA ASP A 58 14.07 13.04 -22.00
C ASP A 58 12.69 13.08 -21.31
N LYS A 59 12.67 13.50 -20.03
CA LYS A 59 11.45 13.48 -19.21
C LYS A 59 10.28 14.26 -19.82
N GLU A 60 10.54 15.37 -20.53
CA GLU A 60 9.48 16.17 -21.14
C GLU A 60 8.76 15.39 -22.25
N LYS A 61 9.50 14.52 -22.96
CA LYS A 61 8.98 13.64 -23.99
C LYS A 61 8.17 12.47 -23.39
N TYR A 62 8.64 11.87 -22.30
CA TYR A 62 8.09 10.60 -21.80
C TYR A 62 7.15 10.70 -20.60
N LEU A 63 7.02 11.86 -19.94
CA LEU A 63 6.18 11.99 -18.74
C LEU A 63 4.71 11.64 -18.98
N GLU A 64 4.07 12.21 -20.02
CA GLU A 64 2.68 11.89 -20.34
C GLU A 64 2.47 10.45 -20.84
N PRO A 65 3.32 9.92 -21.75
CA PRO A 65 3.32 8.49 -22.06
C PRO A 65 3.42 7.60 -20.81
N LEU A 66 4.34 7.87 -19.88
CA LEU A 66 4.49 7.07 -18.66
C LEU A 66 3.24 7.13 -17.78
N ARG A 67 2.65 8.32 -17.62
CA ARG A 67 1.36 8.49 -16.92
C ARG A 67 0.25 7.67 -17.57
N THR A 68 0.26 7.54 -18.88
CA THR A 68 -0.73 6.75 -19.63
C THR A 68 -0.55 5.26 -19.37
N GLU A 69 0.69 4.77 -19.43
CA GLU A 69 1.03 3.37 -19.18
C GLU A 69 0.80 2.92 -17.73
N LEU A 70 0.94 3.83 -16.77
CA LEU A 70 0.61 3.53 -15.38
C LEU A 70 -0.90 3.50 -15.11
N ARG A 71 -1.71 4.17 -15.93
CA ARG A 71 -3.17 4.09 -15.87
C ARG A 71 -3.75 2.94 -16.67
N SER A 72 -3.05 2.48 -17.70
CA SER A 72 -3.51 1.37 -18.53
C SER A 72 -3.55 0.07 -17.73
N GLU A 73 -4.40 -0.83 -18.22
CA GLU A 73 -4.43 -2.23 -17.78
C GLU A 73 -3.66 -3.08 -18.80
N GLY A 74 -3.19 -4.25 -18.36
CA GLY A 74 -2.55 -5.23 -19.24
C GLY A 74 -1.02 -5.11 -19.39
N ASN A 75 -0.40 -4.06 -18.84
CA ASN A 75 1.06 -4.06 -18.68
C ASN A 75 1.52 -5.18 -17.75
N ASN A 76 2.78 -5.60 -17.90
CA ASN A 76 3.38 -6.57 -17.00
C ASN A 76 3.30 -6.09 -15.54
N PRO A 77 2.85 -6.92 -14.58
CA PRO A 77 2.77 -6.53 -13.17
C PRO A 77 4.03 -5.91 -12.59
N TYR A 78 5.22 -6.39 -12.98
CA TYR A 78 6.50 -5.85 -12.52
C TYR A 78 6.71 -4.38 -12.97
N PHE A 79 6.21 -4.01 -14.16
CA PHE A 79 6.30 -2.64 -14.65
C PHE A 79 5.52 -1.65 -13.77
N TYR A 80 4.41 -2.01 -13.15
CA TYR A 80 3.66 -1.02 -12.35
C TYR A 80 4.44 -0.56 -11.11
N PHE A 81 5.29 -1.41 -10.55
CA PHE A 81 6.22 -1.02 -9.50
C PHE A 81 7.34 -0.14 -10.06
N ASP A 82 8.09 -0.66 -11.03
CA ASP A 82 9.27 0.03 -11.59
C ASP A 82 8.91 1.34 -12.29
N GLY A 83 7.84 1.35 -13.09
CA GLY A 83 7.28 2.53 -13.73
C GLY A 83 6.75 3.55 -12.73
N GLY A 84 6.16 3.09 -11.61
CA GLY A 84 5.76 3.97 -10.51
C GLY A 84 6.98 4.65 -9.86
N VAL A 85 8.04 3.89 -9.59
CA VAL A 85 9.33 4.44 -9.10
C VAL A 85 9.94 5.41 -10.09
N LEU A 86 9.95 5.07 -11.39
CA LEU A 86 10.44 5.93 -12.46
C LEU A 86 9.66 7.24 -12.55
N LEU A 87 8.33 7.20 -12.40
CA LEU A 87 7.49 8.40 -12.37
C LEU A 87 7.87 9.33 -11.22
N LEU A 88 8.14 8.76 -10.03
CA LEU A 88 8.56 9.51 -8.84
C LEU A 88 9.98 10.10 -8.96
N GLU A 89 10.82 9.52 -9.82
CA GLU A 89 12.16 10.05 -10.11
C GLU A 89 12.08 11.29 -11.00
N ILE A 90 11.20 11.28 -12.01
CA ILE A 90 11.10 12.37 -12.99
C ILE A 90 10.06 13.44 -12.64
N SER A 91 9.19 13.19 -11.66
CA SER A 91 8.13 14.11 -11.25
C SER A 91 7.93 14.19 -9.73
N ARG A 92 7.54 15.38 -9.28
CA ARG A 92 7.14 15.67 -7.88
C ARG A 92 5.70 16.17 -7.76
N ASP A 93 4.93 16.11 -8.85
CA ASP A 93 3.52 16.52 -8.83
C ASP A 93 2.74 15.60 -7.87
N PRO A 94 1.94 16.13 -6.93
CA PRO A 94 1.08 15.33 -6.06
C PRO A 94 0.19 14.33 -6.81
N LYS A 95 -0.27 14.66 -8.02
CA LYS A 95 -1.06 13.74 -8.87
C LYS A 95 -0.25 12.55 -9.36
N ASP A 96 1.04 12.74 -9.62
CA ASP A 96 1.95 11.67 -10.03
C ASP A 96 2.34 10.79 -8.85
N ILE A 97 2.48 11.41 -7.67
CA ILE A 97 2.69 10.68 -6.41
C ILE A 97 1.49 9.76 -6.14
N GLN A 98 0.26 10.24 -6.32
CA GLN A 98 -0.93 9.40 -6.22
C GLN A 98 -0.99 8.35 -7.32
N LEU A 99 -0.69 8.71 -8.58
CA LEU A 99 -0.69 7.75 -9.68
C LEU A 99 0.30 6.60 -9.46
N ALA A 100 1.49 6.90 -8.94
CA ALA A 100 2.46 5.89 -8.57
C ALA A 100 1.90 4.96 -7.47
N ALA A 101 1.22 5.50 -6.45
CA ALA A 101 0.57 4.70 -5.42
C ALA A 101 -0.54 3.79 -5.99
N ASP A 102 -1.40 4.33 -6.85
CA ASP A 102 -2.51 3.60 -7.48
C ASP A 102 -1.99 2.44 -8.35
N ALA A 103 -0.88 2.66 -9.06
CA ALA A 103 -0.26 1.63 -9.89
C ALA A 103 0.22 0.41 -9.08
N LEU A 104 0.64 0.60 -7.82
CA LEU A 104 1.14 -0.48 -6.95
C LEU A 104 0.09 -1.54 -6.59
N VAL A 105 -1.20 -1.28 -6.82
CA VAL A 105 -2.27 -2.29 -6.67
C VAL A 105 -2.17 -3.36 -7.77
N LYS A 106 -1.54 -3.04 -8.90
CA LYS A 106 -1.44 -3.90 -10.08
C LYS A 106 -0.14 -4.70 -10.16
N SER A 107 0.78 -4.51 -9.21
CA SER A 107 2.03 -5.25 -9.15
C SER A 107 1.84 -6.69 -8.68
N ASP A 108 2.75 -7.60 -9.04
CA ASP A 108 2.84 -8.92 -8.42
C ASP A 108 3.87 -8.85 -7.29
N LEU A 109 3.43 -8.98 -6.04
CA LEU A 109 4.30 -8.87 -4.87
C LEU A 109 5.40 -9.94 -4.83
N LYS A 110 5.24 -11.06 -5.55
CA LYS A 110 6.28 -12.10 -5.64
C LYS A 110 7.50 -11.63 -6.43
N ASP A 111 7.32 -10.65 -7.32
CA ASP A 111 8.39 -10.07 -8.12
C ASP A 111 9.17 -8.98 -7.37
N LEU A 112 8.76 -8.64 -6.15
CA LEU A 112 9.24 -7.46 -5.43
C LEU A 112 9.90 -7.84 -4.10
N PRO A 113 11.02 -7.19 -3.73
CA PRO A 113 11.49 -7.21 -2.35
C PRO A 113 10.46 -6.54 -1.43
N GLY A 114 9.95 -7.28 -0.45
CA GLY A 114 8.87 -6.79 0.41
C GLY A 114 9.26 -5.58 1.26
N ASP A 115 10.54 -5.43 1.61
CA ASP A 115 11.08 -4.25 2.30
C ASP A 115 11.04 -3.01 1.41
N MET A 116 11.39 -3.13 0.13
CA MET A 116 11.28 -2.03 -0.84
C MET A 116 9.82 -1.61 -1.03
N TYR A 117 8.89 -2.57 -1.18
CA TYR A 117 7.46 -2.27 -1.33
C TYR A 117 6.91 -1.54 -0.09
N LEU A 118 7.19 -2.05 1.11
CA LEU A 118 6.74 -1.45 2.36
C LEU A 118 7.29 -0.04 2.56
N GLN A 119 8.58 0.18 2.29
CA GLN A 119 9.21 1.50 2.42
C GLN A 119 8.68 2.49 1.38
N LEU A 120 8.40 2.04 0.15
CA LEU A 120 7.79 2.87 -0.88
C LEU A 120 6.39 3.33 -0.47
N LEU A 121 5.53 2.43 0.00
CA LEU A 121 4.19 2.79 0.50
C LEU A 121 4.26 3.78 1.66
N LEU A 122 5.18 3.56 2.61
CA LEU A 122 5.38 4.49 3.71
C LEU A 122 5.80 5.87 3.21
N SER A 123 6.77 5.93 2.28
CA SER A 123 7.25 7.18 1.67
C SER A 123 6.12 7.92 0.93
N LEU A 124 5.32 7.20 0.14
CA LEU A 124 4.16 7.76 -0.57
C LEU A 124 3.11 8.32 0.40
N SER A 125 2.81 7.59 1.49
CA SER A 125 1.89 8.06 2.52
C SER A 125 2.39 9.31 3.26
N LEU A 126 3.71 9.45 3.42
CA LEU A 126 4.34 10.65 4.01
C LEU A 126 4.29 11.84 3.05
N LYS A 127 4.29 11.58 1.74
CA LYS A 127 4.09 12.58 0.69
C LYS A 127 2.60 12.90 0.43
N GLY A 128 1.68 12.26 1.16
CA GLY A 128 0.25 12.56 1.13
C GLY A 128 -0.56 11.74 0.14
N ALA A 129 0.01 10.71 -0.50
CA ALA A 129 -0.80 9.76 -1.27
C ALA A 129 -1.73 8.95 -0.37
N ASP A 130 -2.89 8.58 -0.89
CA ASP A 130 -3.68 7.48 -0.37
C ASP A 130 -3.03 6.16 -0.80
N ILE A 131 -2.57 5.38 0.19
CA ILE A 131 -1.99 4.05 -0.02
C ILE A 131 -2.86 2.93 0.55
N ILE A 132 -4.13 3.18 0.87
CA ILE A 132 -5.01 2.17 1.51
C ILE A 132 -5.14 0.92 0.63
N ASP A 133 -5.46 1.09 -0.65
CA ASP A 133 -5.63 -0.04 -1.58
C ASP A 133 -4.31 -0.81 -1.84
N PRO A 134 -3.18 -0.17 -2.16
CA PRO A 134 -1.92 -0.90 -2.32
C PRO A 134 -1.39 -1.47 -1.00
N ALA A 135 -1.71 -0.87 0.16
CA ALA A 135 -1.43 -1.51 1.44
C ALA A 135 -2.25 -2.79 1.58
N LEU A 136 -3.57 -2.75 1.37
CA LEU A 136 -4.43 -3.93 1.48
C LEU A 136 -4.07 -5.02 0.46
N HIS A 137 -3.44 -4.66 -0.66
CA HIS A 137 -2.90 -5.63 -1.63
C HIS A 137 -1.83 -6.56 -1.00
N ILE A 138 -1.14 -6.14 0.06
CA ILE A 138 -0.23 -7.02 0.84
C ILE A 138 -0.95 -8.26 1.37
N LEU A 139 -2.25 -8.18 1.65
CA LEU A 139 -3.04 -9.33 2.10
C LEU A 139 -3.27 -10.36 0.99
N ASP A 140 -3.04 -10.03 -0.27
CA ASP A 140 -3.24 -10.95 -1.39
C ASP A 140 -2.09 -11.98 -1.46
N ASP A 141 -0.88 -11.64 -1.00
CA ASP A 141 0.30 -12.52 -0.98
C ASP A 141 0.64 -13.05 0.43
N THR A 142 0.46 -14.36 0.64
CA THR A 142 0.84 -15.06 1.90
C THR A 142 2.34 -15.05 2.17
N THR A 143 3.15 -14.88 1.14
CA THR A 143 4.61 -14.97 1.21
C THR A 143 5.27 -13.61 1.38
N PHE A 144 4.50 -12.54 1.51
CA PHE A 144 5.04 -11.20 1.73
C PHE A 144 5.76 -11.12 3.09
N ASN A 145 7.04 -10.72 3.03
CA ASN A 145 7.87 -10.44 4.18
C ASN A 145 8.76 -9.23 3.86
N ALA A 146 8.87 -8.31 4.81
CA ALA A 146 9.78 -7.17 4.73
C ALA A 146 10.85 -7.30 5.82
N PHE A 147 12.11 -7.41 5.42
CA PHE A 147 13.23 -7.39 6.36
C PHE A 147 13.74 -5.96 6.53
N ILE A 148 13.83 -5.48 7.76
CA ILE A 148 14.34 -4.15 8.12
C ILE A 148 15.72 -4.35 8.77
N PRO A 149 16.83 -4.21 8.02
CA PRO A 149 18.15 -4.59 8.49
C PRO A 149 18.59 -3.85 9.75
N GLN A 150 18.24 -2.56 9.87
CA GLN A 150 18.64 -1.69 10.97
C GLN A 150 18.10 -2.15 12.34
N HIS A 151 17.01 -2.93 12.33
CA HIS A 151 16.35 -3.42 13.55
C HIS A 151 16.38 -4.95 13.66
N VAL A 152 17.03 -5.65 12.71
CA VAL A 152 16.98 -7.12 12.59
C VAL A 152 15.53 -7.62 12.68
N LEU A 153 14.62 -6.88 12.03
CA LEU A 153 13.17 -7.04 12.19
C LEU A 153 12.59 -7.58 10.89
N THR A 154 11.99 -8.76 10.93
CA THR A 154 11.22 -9.31 9.83
C THR A 154 9.74 -9.07 10.08
N LEU A 155 9.11 -8.28 9.23
CA LEU A 155 7.69 -7.99 9.26
C LEU A 155 6.97 -8.88 8.26
N LYS A 156 6.10 -9.76 8.76
CA LYS A 156 5.15 -10.48 7.90
C LYS A 156 4.06 -9.52 7.38
N TYR A 157 3.28 -9.97 6.39
CA TYR A 157 2.18 -9.20 5.80
C TYR A 157 1.33 -8.43 6.83
N GLY A 158 0.91 -9.09 7.91
CA GLY A 158 0.09 -8.44 8.94
C GLY A 158 0.80 -7.44 9.83
N GLU A 159 2.12 -7.57 9.98
CA GLU A 159 2.93 -6.66 10.78
C GLU A 159 3.27 -5.40 9.98
N GLY A 160 3.58 -5.53 8.68
CA GLY A 160 3.79 -4.38 7.80
C GLY A 160 2.58 -3.45 7.73
N LEU A 161 1.38 -4.02 7.66
CA LEU A 161 0.12 -3.27 7.62
C LEU A 161 -0.13 -2.40 8.87
N LYS A 162 0.42 -2.76 10.04
CA LYS A 162 0.32 -1.97 11.28
C LYS A 162 1.02 -0.63 11.17
N PHE A 163 2.00 -0.49 10.26
CA PHE A 163 2.68 0.78 9.99
C PHE A 163 1.98 1.64 8.93
N LEU A 164 1.15 1.03 8.09
CA LEU A 164 0.53 1.70 6.94
C LEU A 164 -0.88 2.20 7.26
N LEU A 165 -1.80 1.29 7.58
CA LEU A 165 -3.23 1.61 7.68
C LEU A 165 -3.59 2.52 8.86
N PRO A 166 -3.08 2.29 10.10
CA PRO A 166 -3.51 3.08 11.26
C PRO A 166 -3.12 4.57 11.21
N ARG A 167 -2.37 5.00 10.19
CA ARG A 167 -2.08 6.41 9.88
C ARG A 167 -3.27 7.15 9.29
N TYR A 168 -4.21 6.43 8.70
CA TYR A 168 -5.44 6.96 8.11
C TYR A 168 -6.57 6.96 9.14
N LYS A 169 -7.55 7.83 8.92
CA LYS A 169 -8.76 7.79 9.73
C LYS A 169 -9.50 6.47 9.43
N PRO A 170 -10.12 5.83 10.44
CA PRO A 170 -10.69 4.49 10.27
C PRO A 170 -11.82 4.41 9.25
N ASP A 171 -12.61 5.46 9.11
CA ASP A 171 -13.70 5.60 8.13
C ASP A 171 -13.24 5.45 6.68
N LEU A 172 -11.95 5.68 6.40
CA LEU A 172 -11.39 5.53 5.05
C LEU A 172 -11.06 4.09 4.67
N TYR A 173 -10.78 3.20 5.65
CA TYR A 173 -10.23 1.87 5.34
C TYR A 173 -10.93 0.69 6.04
N VAL A 174 -11.68 0.90 7.12
CA VAL A 174 -12.30 -0.21 7.87
C VAL A 174 -13.30 -0.99 7.00
N GLY A 175 -14.12 -0.29 6.21
CA GLY A 175 -15.04 -0.95 5.26
C GLY A 175 -14.31 -1.83 4.24
N LYS A 176 -13.21 -1.33 3.64
CA LYS A 176 -12.37 -2.09 2.71
C LYS A 176 -11.72 -3.31 3.39
N LEU A 177 -11.26 -3.14 4.64
CA LEU A 177 -10.68 -4.23 5.43
C LEU A 177 -11.71 -5.31 5.78
N ILE A 178 -12.96 -4.93 6.08
CA ILE A 178 -14.08 -5.87 6.26
C ILE A 178 -14.31 -6.67 4.98
N SER A 179 -14.43 -6.00 3.82
CA SER A 179 -14.62 -6.69 2.54
C SER A 179 -13.46 -7.64 2.22
N LYS A 180 -12.21 -7.27 2.53
CA LYS A 180 -11.06 -8.17 2.40
C LYS A 180 -11.14 -9.35 3.38
N TYR A 181 -11.52 -9.14 4.65
CA TYR A 181 -11.71 -10.20 5.62
C TYR A 181 -12.69 -11.28 5.14
N GLU A 182 -13.83 -10.85 4.57
CA GLU A 182 -14.89 -11.76 4.09
C GLU A 182 -14.43 -12.63 2.91
N GLN A 183 -13.51 -12.13 2.09
CA GLN A 183 -12.92 -12.87 0.96
C GLN A 183 -11.81 -13.85 1.40
N ILE A 184 -11.21 -13.61 2.56
CA ILE A 184 -10.10 -14.42 3.08
C ILE A 184 -10.63 -15.74 3.63
N ARG A 185 -10.12 -16.86 3.09
CA ARG A 185 -10.38 -18.21 3.62
C ARG A 185 -9.33 -18.66 4.65
N ALA A 186 -8.10 -18.19 4.51
CA ALA A 186 -6.98 -18.62 5.33
C ALA A 186 -7.10 -18.04 6.76
N PRO A 187 -7.13 -18.88 7.82
CA PRO A 187 -7.33 -18.40 9.19
C PRO A 187 -6.27 -17.40 9.65
N ASP A 188 -5.00 -17.61 9.31
CA ASP A 188 -3.87 -16.73 9.66
C ASP A 188 -4.04 -15.31 9.10
N LYS A 189 -4.53 -15.18 7.86
CA LYS A 189 -4.88 -13.88 7.27
C LYS A 189 -6.07 -13.22 7.97
N LYS A 190 -7.06 -14.00 8.42
CA LYS A 190 -8.17 -13.48 9.25
C LYS A 190 -7.64 -12.93 10.59
N LEU A 191 -6.72 -13.62 11.25
CA LEU A 191 -6.09 -13.15 12.50
C LEU A 191 -5.39 -11.80 12.31
N THR A 192 -4.71 -11.61 11.17
CA THR A 192 -4.10 -10.32 10.80
C THR A 192 -5.13 -9.19 10.68
N CYS A 193 -6.25 -9.45 10.00
CA CYS A 193 -7.31 -8.46 9.88
C CYS A 193 -7.92 -8.10 11.25
N ILE A 194 -8.09 -9.09 12.13
CA ILE A 194 -8.54 -8.88 13.52
C ILE A 194 -7.59 -7.96 14.28
N ASP A 195 -6.28 -8.17 14.17
CA ASP A 195 -5.29 -7.25 14.74
C ASP A 195 -5.47 -5.83 14.19
N LEU A 196 -5.66 -5.66 12.88
CA LEU A 196 -5.83 -4.35 12.24
C LEU A 196 -7.12 -3.65 12.66
N PHE A 197 -8.21 -4.38 12.91
CA PHE A 197 -9.43 -3.84 13.51
C PHE A 197 -9.17 -3.25 14.90
N VAL A 198 -8.24 -3.81 15.68
CA VAL A 198 -7.83 -3.22 16.96
C VAL A 198 -7.17 -1.87 16.78
N TYR A 199 -6.24 -1.77 15.83
CA TYR A 199 -5.52 -0.52 15.54
C TYR A 199 -6.42 0.53 14.87
N ALA A 200 -7.52 0.11 14.22
CA ALA A 200 -8.51 1.03 13.70
C ALA A 200 -9.19 1.85 14.80
N ASN A 201 -9.49 1.27 15.98
CA ASN A 201 -10.21 1.98 17.05
C ASN A 201 -11.50 2.65 16.54
N SER A 202 -12.35 1.86 15.88
CA SER A 202 -13.62 2.34 15.29
C SER A 202 -14.78 1.46 15.73
N CYS A 203 -15.98 2.05 15.77
CA CYS A 203 -17.21 1.31 16.14
C CYS A 203 -17.58 0.27 15.10
N GLN A 204 -17.46 0.62 13.82
CA GLN A 204 -17.69 -0.32 12.73
C GLN A 204 -16.81 -1.58 12.85
N ALA A 205 -15.54 -1.43 13.23
CA ALA A 205 -14.65 -2.56 13.46
C ALA A 205 -15.06 -3.39 14.69
N ASP A 206 -15.45 -2.72 15.79
CA ASP A 206 -15.88 -3.41 17.01
C ASP A 206 -17.21 -4.19 16.77
N GLU A 207 -18.20 -3.57 16.13
CA GLU A 207 -19.48 -4.20 15.75
C GLU A 207 -19.30 -5.39 14.80
N PHE A 208 -18.39 -5.24 13.82
CA PHE A 208 -18.03 -6.33 12.93
C PHE A 208 -17.45 -7.52 13.71
N LEU A 209 -16.50 -7.27 14.61
CA LEU A 209 -15.90 -8.32 15.45
C LEU A 209 -16.95 -8.99 16.35
N GLU A 210 -17.88 -8.24 16.93
CA GLU A 210 -18.97 -8.81 17.73
C GLU A 210 -19.89 -9.71 16.90
N THR A 211 -20.19 -9.32 15.67
CA THR A 211 -20.96 -10.14 14.72
C THR A 211 -20.22 -11.42 14.37
N GLN A 212 -18.92 -11.31 14.05
CA GLN A 212 -18.08 -12.47 13.72
C GLN A 212 -17.88 -13.43 14.92
N LEU A 213 -17.95 -12.94 16.16
CA LEU A 213 -17.90 -13.80 17.35
C LEU A 213 -19.12 -14.73 17.46
N GLN A 214 -20.28 -14.31 16.93
CA GLN A 214 -21.51 -15.13 16.93
C GLN A 214 -21.60 -16.09 15.75
N ASP A 215 -20.70 -15.97 14.77
CA ASP A 215 -20.69 -16.84 13.59
C ASP A 215 -20.10 -18.22 13.94
N SER A 216 -20.98 -19.23 13.96
CA SER A 216 -20.64 -20.62 14.26
C SER A 216 -19.78 -21.29 13.19
N GLN A 217 -19.68 -20.71 11.99
CA GLN A 217 -18.84 -21.21 10.90
C GLN A 217 -17.39 -20.71 11.01
N GLN A 218 -17.09 -19.79 11.92
CA GLN A 218 -15.72 -19.32 12.08
C GLN A 218 -14.81 -20.40 12.67
N PRO A 219 -13.56 -20.54 12.18
CA PRO A 219 -12.58 -21.42 12.81
C PRO A 219 -12.37 -21.05 14.29
N ARG A 220 -12.22 -22.06 15.15
CA ARG A 220 -12.04 -21.87 16.60
C ARG A 220 -10.92 -20.87 16.95
N ILE A 221 -9.77 -20.95 16.28
CA ILE A 221 -8.64 -20.03 16.50
C ILE A 221 -9.00 -18.56 16.21
N VAL A 222 -9.88 -18.34 15.23
CA VAL A 222 -10.37 -17.00 14.87
C VAL A 222 -11.34 -16.52 15.95
N GLN A 223 -12.28 -17.36 16.40
CA GLN A 223 -13.20 -17.04 17.49
C GLN A 223 -12.48 -16.71 18.81
N GLU A 224 -11.45 -17.49 19.18
CA GLU A 224 -10.63 -17.25 20.36
C GLU A 224 -9.93 -15.88 20.27
N LYS A 225 -9.31 -15.58 19.13
CA LYS A 225 -8.66 -14.27 18.90
C LYS A 225 -9.65 -13.11 18.95
N ILE A 226 -10.84 -13.25 18.38
CA ILE A 226 -11.89 -12.22 18.44
C ILE A 226 -12.32 -12.01 19.90
N SER A 227 -12.54 -13.09 20.65
CA SER A 227 -12.93 -13.03 22.07
C SER A 227 -11.90 -12.30 22.92
N GLU A 228 -10.61 -12.60 22.74
CA GLU A 228 -9.51 -11.88 23.40
C GLU A 228 -9.48 -10.40 23.03
N THR A 229 -9.65 -10.11 21.75
CA THR A 229 -9.66 -8.76 21.21
C THR A 229 -10.80 -7.92 21.79
N ILE A 230 -12.01 -8.48 21.86
CA ILE A 230 -13.18 -7.80 22.43
C ILE A 230 -13.01 -7.57 23.94
N LYS A 231 -12.39 -8.51 24.67
CA LYS A 231 -12.08 -8.29 26.10
C LYS A 231 -11.17 -7.07 26.29
N ILE A 232 -10.15 -6.93 25.44
CA ILE A 232 -9.29 -5.73 25.42
C ILE A 232 -10.08 -4.50 24.97
N ALA A 233 -11.09 -4.66 24.10
CA ALA A 233 -11.93 -3.57 23.61
C ALA A 233 -12.87 -2.95 24.66
N LYS A 234 -13.25 -3.72 25.70
CA LYS A 234 -14.20 -3.34 26.77
C LYS A 234 -13.63 -2.40 27.84
N VAL A 235 -12.49 -1.75 27.60
CA VAL A 235 -11.99 -0.71 28.49
C VAL A 235 -13.03 0.40 28.61
N SER A 236 -13.22 0.96 29.81
CA SER A 236 -14.08 2.14 30.02
C SER A 236 -13.70 3.26 29.04
N ARG A 237 -14.64 3.61 28.17
CA ARG A 237 -14.51 4.63 27.12
C ARG A 237 -15.06 5.94 27.62
N SER A 238 -14.20 6.95 27.69
CA SER A 238 -14.60 8.34 27.93
C SER A 238 -14.61 9.09 26.60
N GLU A 239 -15.65 9.88 26.32
CA GLU A 239 -15.68 10.69 25.12
C GLU A 239 -14.79 11.93 25.33
N ASN A 240 -13.67 12.00 24.61
CA ASN A 240 -12.80 13.17 24.62
C ASN A 240 -12.14 13.36 23.25
N GLY A 241 -12.86 14.01 22.33
CA GLY A 241 -12.43 14.21 20.95
C GLY A 241 -11.08 14.94 20.82
N ASN A 242 -10.83 15.95 21.67
CA ASN A 242 -9.56 16.68 21.67
C ASN A 242 -8.37 15.79 22.03
N LYS A 243 -8.53 14.92 23.03
CA LYS A 243 -7.50 13.96 23.42
C LYS A 243 -7.31 12.88 22.36
N TYR A 244 -8.39 12.40 21.75
CA TYR A 244 -8.32 11.45 20.64
C TYR A 244 -7.54 12.02 19.45
N SER A 245 -7.83 13.26 19.03
CA SER A 245 -7.13 13.91 17.91
C SER A 245 -5.63 14.02 18.17
N LYS A 246 -5.22 14.44 19.38
CA LYS A 246 -3.80 14.52 19.74
C LYS A 246 -3.10 13.17 19.71
N LEU A 247 -3.76 12.12 20.18
CA LEU A 247 -3.22 10.76 20.14
C LEU A 247 -3.15 10.22 18.71
N PHE A 248 -4.09 10.60 17.84
CA PHE A 248 -4.04 10.25 16.43
C PHE A 248 -2.85 10.93 15.72
N ASP A 249 -2.58 12.20 15.99
CA ASP A 249 -1.39 12.89 15.47
C ASP A 249 -0.09 12.27 16.01
N GLU A 250 -0.05 11.92 17.31
CA GLU A 250 1.06 11.19 17.93
C GLU A 250 1.31 9.85 17.22
N ARG A 251 0.24 9.10 16.94
CA ARG A 251 0.31 7.85 16.18
C ARG A 251 0.87 8.06 14.78
N LYS A 252 0.42 9.07 14.04
CA LYS A 252 0.97 9.39 12.71
C LYS A 252 2.47 9.68 12.75
N ARG A 253 2.93 10.37 13.79
CA ARG A 253 4.36 10.63 14.03
C ARG A 253 5.13 9.35 14.36
N ILE A 254 4.59 8.48 15.21
CA ILE A 254 5.21 7.18 15.53
C ILE A 254 5.36 6.34 14.25
N LEU A 255 4.30 6.29 13.44
CA LEU A 255 4.23 5.51 12.21
C LEU A 255 4.93 6.18 11.02
N SER A 256 5.72 7.24 11.21
CA SER A 256 6.59 7.79 10.16
C SER A 256 7.90 7.03 10.02
N ARG A 257 8.14 6.03 10.88
CA ARG A 257 9.31 5.17 10.90
C ARG A 257 8.89 3.72 11.11
N ILE A 258 9.73 2.79 10.65
CA ILE A 258 9.54 1.35 10.85
C ILE A 258 10.63 0.87 11.80
N SER A 259 10.25 0.52 13.02
CA SER A 259 11.16 -0.04 14.03
C SER A 259 10.40 -0.81 15.09
N ASP A 260 11.14 -1.56 15.91
CA ASP A 260 10.65 -2.23 17.10
C ASP A 260 10.13 -1.25 18.17
N GLU A 261 10.79 -0.11 18.40
CA GLU A 261 10.27 0.88 19.35
C GLU A 261 8.98 1.52 18.84
N ALA A 262 8.84 1.71 17.53
CA ALA A 262 7.60 2.21 16.94
C ALA A 262 6.44 1.23 17.16
N ILE A 263 6.67 -0.08 17.18
CA ILE A 263 5.64 -1.09 17.54
C ILE A 263 5.20 -0.90 18.99
N TYR A 264 6.16 -0.76 19.92
CA TYR A 264 5.87 -0.54 21.32
C TYR A 264 5.07 0.76 21.55
N GLU A 265 5.50 1.86 20.94
CA GLU A 265 4.81 3.15 20.99
C GLU A 265 3.42 3.08 20.36
N LEU A 266 3.26 2.39 19.23
CA LEU A 266 1.99 2.18 18.55
C LEU A 266 0.99 1.45 19.44
N ASN A 267 1.43 0.39 20.13
CA ASN A 267 0.58 -0.35 21.06
C ASN A 267 0.12 0.54 22.22
N ASN A 268 1.04 1.32 22.80
CA ASN A 268 0.73 2.25 23.88
C ASN A 268 -0.26 3.35 23.46
N VAL A 269 -0.04 4.00 22.32
CA VAL A 269 -0.94 5.06 21.84
C VAL A 269 -2.31 4.49 21.45
N THR A 270 -2.34 3.28 20.87
CA THR A 270 -3.60 2.57 20.54
C THR A 270 -4.44 2.32 21.80
N LEU A 271 -3.84 1.80 22.86
CA LEU A 271 -4.55 1.60 24.14
C LEU A 271 -5.07 2.90 24.75
N LYS A 272 -4.28 3.99 24.67
CA LYS A 272 -4.73 5.32 25.11
C LYS A 272 -5.92 5.80 24.27
N MET A 273 -5.88 5.59 22.95
CA MET A 273 -6.94 6.02 22.03
C MET A 273 -8.25 5.29 22.28
N ARG A 274 -8.23 3.97 22.54
CA ARG A 274 -9.43 3.20 22.92
C ARG A 274 -10.13 3.80 24.13
N LYS A 275 -9.41 4.27 25.14
CA LYS A 275 -9.99 4.89 26.35
C LYS A 275 -10.66 6.24 26.09
N THR A 276 -10.34 6.90 24.99
CA THR A 276 -10.80 8.26 24.64
C THR A 276 -11.83 8.32 23.51
N PHE A 277 -12.09 7.18 22.89
CA PHE A 277 -13.05 7.02 21.81
C PHE A 277 -14.27 6.28 22.35
N LYS A 278 -15.47 6.81 22.16
CA LYS A 278 -16.73 6.19 22.59
C LYS A 278 -17.57 5.88 21.35
N CYS A 279 -18.19 4.70 21.33
CA CYS A 279 -19.22 4.38 20.35
C CYS A 279 -20.54 4.91 20.84
N ASN A 280 -21.22 5.64 19.95
CA ASN A 280 -22.52 6.24 20.22
C ASN A 280 -23.64 5.24 20.01
#